data_AF-A0A6L7XAN0-F1
#
_entry.id   AF-A0A6L7XAN0-F1
#
_cell.length_a   1.000
_cell.length_b   1.000
_cell.length_c   1.000
_cell.angle_alpha   90.00
_cell.angle_beta   90.00
_cell.angle_gamma   90.00
#
_symmetry.space_group_name_H-M   'P 1'
#
loop_
_entity.id
_entity.type
_entity.pdbx_description
1 polymer ?
#
loop_
_entity_poly.entity_id
_entity_poly.type
_entity_poly.pdbx_seq_one_letter_code
_entity_poly.pdbx_strand_id
1 'polypeptide(L)'
;MAGPTRYTDAGVSPRTNTYAAVKMLEHQMPVIILDRFGDVKPMPKNKTQSITFRRPRVFTAVDTPLVEGVTPRATRFSYENVQGNLKQYGQLVEVTDQIEDTHEDPVLNDAAEQAGENIGRTME
;
A
#
# COMPACT_ATOMS: atom_id res chain seq x y z
N MET A 1 0.11 -5.14 35.28
CA MET A 1 -0.14 -4.97 33.84
C MET A 1 1.21 -4.82 33.17
N ALA A 2 1.73 -5.89 32.57
CA ALA A 2 2.98 -5.84 31.82
C ALA A 2 2.76 -4.96 30.59
N GLY A 3 3.58 -3.91 30.45
CA GLY A 3 3.52 -3.03 29.28
C GLY A 3 3.92 -3.78 28.00
N PRO A 4 3.64 -3.21 26.81
CA PRO A 4 4.05 -3.82 25.56
C PRO A 4 5.56 -3.99 25.55
N THR A 5 6.02 -5.18 25.16
CA THR A 5 7.42 -5.54 24.94
C THR A 5 8.08 -4.50 24.05
N ARG A 6 9.19 -3.92 24.52
CA ARG A 6 9.91 -2.85 23.84
C ARG A 6 11.16 -3.39 23.16
N TYR A 7 11.66 -2.63 22.19
CA TYR A 7 12.87 -2.88 21.40
C TYR A 7 14.15 -3.20 22.22
N THR A 8 14.15 -2.94 23.53
CA THR A 8 15.29 -3.15 24.44
C THR A 8 15.16 -4.37 25.35
N ASP A 9 14.08 -5.15 25.27
CA ASP A 9 13.86 -6.27 26.18
C ASP A 9 14.72 -7.49 25.82
N ALA A 10 15.41 -8.04 26.82
CA ALA A 10 16.47 -9.04 26.71
C ALA A 10 16.07 -10.40 26.09
N GLY A 11 14.77 -10.63 25.85
CA GLY A 11 14.24 -11.84 25.22
C GLY A 11 14.05 -11.74 23.70
N VAL A 12 14.17 -10.55 23.11
CA VAL A 12 13.98 -10.35 21.66
C VAL A 12 15.30 -9.89 21.05
N SER A 13 16.03 -10.84 20.44
CA SER A 13 17.26 -10.54 19.70
C SER A 13 16.96 -9.54 18.57
N PRO A 14 17.58 -8.35 18.57
CA PRO A 14 17.42 -7.38 17.47
C PRO A 14 17.81 -7.96 16.10
N ARG A 15 18.67 -8.99 16.09
CA ARG A 15 19.10 -9.68 14.87
C ARG A 15 17.96 -10.50 14.26
N THR A 16 17.16 -11.19 15.06
CA THR A 16 16.02 -12.00 14.57
C THR A 16 14.98 -11.11 13.92
N ASN A 17 14.65 -9.96 14.53
CA ASN A 17 13.72 -8.99 13.95
C ASN A 17 14.26 -8.38 12.64
N THR A 18 15.55 -8.07 12.59
CA THR A 18 16.17 -7.52 11.38
C THR A 18 16.17 -8.55 10.26
N TYR A 19 16.43 -9.82 10.57
CA TYR A 19 16.42 -10.93 9.60
C TYR A 19 15.02 -11.24 9.08
N ALA A 20 14.01 -11.25 9.96
CA ALA A 20 12.62 -11.41 9.58
C ALA A 20 12.13 -10.28 8.67
N ALA A 21 12.47 -9.02 8.99
CA ALA A 21 12.10 -7.87 8.16
C ALA A 21 12.73 -7.95 6.74
N VAL A 22 13.98 -8.40 6.62
CA VAL A 22 14.63 -8.59 5.32
C VAL A 22 13.92 -9.68 4.50
N LYS A 23 13.62 -10.83 5.12
CA LYS A 23 12.88 -11.92 4.46
C LYS A 23 11.50 -11.49 3.99
N MET A 24 10.76 -10.77 4.81
CA MET A 24 9.43 -10.26 4.46
C MET A 24 9.49 -9.35 3.22
N LEU A 25 10.49 -8.47 3.15
CA LEU A 25 10.67 -7.56 2.01
C LEU A 25 11.08 -8.31 0.73
N GLU A 26 11.95 -9.32 0.84
CA GLU A 26 12.35 -10.16 -0.31
C GLU A 26 11.18 -10.95 -0.88
N HIS A 27 10.33 -11.52 -0.01
CA HIS A 27 9.18 -12.32 -0.43
C HIS A 27 7.98 -11.48 -0.89
N GLN A 28 7.92 -10.20 -0.49
CA GLN A 28 6.95 -9.25 -1.02
C GLN A 28 7.25 -8.86 -2.48
N MET A 29 8.52 -8.77 -2.87
CA MET A 29 8.97 -8.31 -4.21
C MET A 29 8.29 -8.97 -5.42
N PRO A 30 8.05 -10.30 -5.48
CA PRO A 30 7.43 -10.94 -6.64
C PRO A 30 5.96 -10.58 -6.86
N VAL A 31 5.25 -10.10 -5.82
CA VAL A 31 3.80 -9.83 -5.90
C VAL A 31 3.50 -8.36 -6.20
N ILE A 32 4.40 -7.44 -5.88
CA ILE A 32 4.16 -5.98 -5.93
C ILE A 32 4.35 -5.34 -7.33
N ILE A 33 3.68 -5.86 -8.35
CA ILE A 33 3.85 -5.39 -9.74
C ILE A 33 3.35 -3.96 -9.90
N LEU A 34 2.11 -3.68 -9.47
CA LEU A 34 1.50 -2.35 -9.59
C LEU A 34 2.25 -1.27 -8.78
N ASP A 35 2.78 -1.61 -7.61
CA ASP A 35 3.52 -0.66 -6.77
C ASP A 35 4.85 -0.21 -7.42
N ARG A 36 5.50 -1.08 -8.20
CA ARG A 36 6.74 -0.74 -8.92
C ARG A 36 6.53 0.19 -10.10
N PHE A 37 5.36 0.14 -10.74
CA PHE A 37 5.08 0.88 -11.97
C PHE A 37 4.04 2.01 -11.79
N GLY A 38 3.37 2.06 -10.65
CA GLY A 38 2.38 3.07 -10.30
C GLY A 38 3.00 4.40 -9.88
N ASP A 39 2.31 5.51 -10.17
CA ASP A 39 2.64 6.82 -9.61
C ASP A 39 2.05 6.94 -8.20
N VAL A 40 2.82 6.54 -7.19
CA VAL A 40 2.41 6.58 -5.79
C VAL A 40 2.57 7.99 -5.23
N LYS A 41 1.45 8.65 -4.93
CA LYS A 41 1.43 9.97 -4.27
C LYS A 41 1.21 9.82 -2.77
N PRO A 42 2.26 9.95 -1.94
CA PRO A 42 2.12 9.76 -0.50
C PRO A 42 1.23 10.86 0.10
N MET A 43 0.35 10.46 1.02
CA MET A 43 -0.48 11.39 1.74
C MET A 43 0.39 12.27 2.66
N PRO A 44 0.28 13.61 2.60
CA PRO A 44 0.95 14.48 3.55
C PRO A 44 0.49 14.20 4.99
N LYS A 45 1.43 14.23 5.93
CA LYS A 45 1.13 14.00 7.36
C LYS A 45 0.04 14.96 7.85
N ASN A 46 -0.86 14.44 8.69
CA ASN A 46 -1.94 15.20 9.35
C ASN A 46 -3.01 15.80 8.41
N LYS A 47 -3.20 15.25 7.21
CA LYS A 47 -4.19 15.73 6.23
C LYS A 47 -5.31 14.71 5.99
N THR A 48 -6.02 14.35 7.06
CA THR A 48 -7.25 13.51 7.04
C THR A 48 -7.05 12.15 6.33
N GLN A 49 -8.09 11.32 6.27
CA GLN A 49 -8.05 10.00 5.62
C GLN A 49 -8.49 10.04 4.15
N SER A 50 -8.90 11.19 3.62
CA SER A 50 -9.41 11.32 2.26
C SER A 50 -8.51 12.22 1.40
N ILE A 51 -8.06 11.69 0.26
CA ILE A 51 -7.32 12.44 -0.76
C ILE A 51 -8.21 12.63 -1.98
N THR A 52 -8.19 13.81 -2.58
CA THR A 52 -8.93 14.09 -3.82
C THR A 52 -7.94 14.44 -4.92
N PHE A 53 -7.87 13.59 -5.93
CA PHE A 53 -7.12 13.84 -7.16
C PHE A 53 -8.03 14.54 -8.16
N ARG A 54 -7.48 15.51 -8.89
CA ARG A 54 -8.24 16.27 -9.88
C ARG A 54 -7.66 16.01 -11.26
N ARG A 55 -8.51 15.57 -12.19
CA ARG A 55 -8.14 15.41 -13.60
C ARG A 55 -8.96 16.36 -14.47
N PRO A 56 -8.36 16.96 -15.52
CA PRO A 56 -9.13 17.71 -16.51
C PRO A 56 -10.06 16.76 -17.27
N ARG A 57 -11.30 17.18 -17.52
CA ARG A 57 -12.23 16.41 -18.34
C ARG A 57 -11.80 16.50 -19.80
N VAL A 58 -11.77 15.36 -20.51
CA VAL A 58 -11.44 15.31 -21.94
C VAL A 58 -12.53 16.04 -22.73
N PHE A 59 -12.13 16.85 -23.71
CA PHE A 59 -13.06 17.51 -24.61
C PHE A 59 -13.74 16.48 -25.52
N THR A 60 -15.02 16.68 -25.79
CA THR A 60 -15.74 15.88 -26.80
C THR A 60 -15.27 16.27 -28.19
N ALA A 61 -15.26 15.31 -29.12
CA ALA A 61 -14.98 15.60 -30.53
C ALA A 61 -15.95 16.67 -31.08
N VAL A 62 -15.42 17.55 -31.93
CA VAL A 62 -16.20 18.61 -32.57
C VAL A 62 -16.55 18.11 -33.96
N ASP A 63 -17.77 17.57 -34.12
CA ASP A 63 -18.22 16.98 -35.39
C ASP A 63 -18.90 17.99 -36.33
N THR A 64 -19.05 19.25 -35.90
CA THR A 64 -19.69 20.31 -36.69
C THR A 64 -18.66 21.19 -37.39
N PRO A 65 -18.66 21.27 -38.74
CA PRO A 65 -17.76 22.15 -39.47
C PRO A 65 -18.10 23.63 -39.21
N LEU A 66 -17.08 24.48 -39.24
CA LEU A 66 -17.24 25.93 -39.10
C LEU A 66 -17.92 26.50 -40.36
N VAL A 67 -18.92 27.35 -40.16
CA VAL A 67 -19.60 28.10 -41.23
C VAL A 67 -19.24 29.57 -41.12
N GLU A 68 -18.95 30.21 -42.24
CA GLU A 68 -18.61 31.62 -42.31
C GLU A 68 -19.76 32.49 -41.77
N GLY A 69 -19.42 33.49 -40.95
CA GLY A 69 -20.40 34.41 -40.35
C GLY A 69 -21.07 33.91 -39.07
N VAL A 70 -20.76 32.71 -38.57
CA VAL A 70 -21.32 32.18 -37.31
C VAL A 70 -20.22 32.00 -36.26
N THR A 71 -20.36 32.66 -35.11
CA THR A 71 -19.45 32.49 -33.97
C THR A 71 -19.67 31.10 -33.32
N PRO A 72 -18.64 30.25 -33.23
CA PRO A 72 -18.77 28.94 -32.59
C PRO A 72 -19.05 29.07 -31.09
N ARG A 73 -19.79 28.10 -30.54
CA ARG A 73 -20.19 28.09 -29.12
C ARG A 73 -18.98 27.75 -28.24
N ALA A 74 -18.76 28.51 -27.16
CA ALA A 74 -17.63 28.29 -26.26
C ALA A 74 -17.73 26.96 -25.51
N THR A 75 -16.66 26.16 -25.57
CA THR A 75 -16.53 24.93 -24.79
C THR A 75 -16.15 25.24 -23.36
N ARG A 76 -16.94 24.77 -22.39
CA ARG A 76 -16.63 24.94 -20.96
C ARG A 76 -15.61 23.89 -20.52
N PHE A 77 -14.48 24.36 -20.02
CA PHE A 77 -13.49 23.51 -19.37
C PHE A 77 -13.95 23.17 -17.94
N SER A 78 -13.80 21.90 -17.54
CA SER A 78 -14.14 21.43 -16.19
C SER A 78 -13.15 20.39 -15.68
N TYR A 79 -13.08 20.29 -14.36
CA TYR A 79 -12.29 19.29 -13.65
C TYR A 79 -13.22 18.24 -13.04
N GLU A 80 -12.81 16.98 -13.09
CA GLU A 80 -13.42 15.89 -12.36
C GLU A 80 -12.57 15.54 -11.14
N ASN A 81 -13.24 15.34 -10.00
CA ASN A 81 -12.60 14.98 -8.75
C ASN A 81 -12.72 13.45 -8.55
N VAL A 82 -11.60 12.80 -8.28
CA VAL A 82 -11.51 11.38 -7.92
C VAL A 82 -11.08 11.31 -6.46
N GLN A 83 -11.96 10.78 -5.59
CA GLN A 83 -11.69 10.67 -4.16
C GLN A 83 -11.17 9.28 -3.80
N GLY A 84 -10.04 9.23 -3.10
CA GLY A 84 -9.50 8.03 -2.46
C GLY A 84 -9.61 8.14 -0.94
N ASN A 85 -9.94 7.02 -0.28
CA ASN A 85 -9.99 6.92 1.17
C ASN A 85 -8.92 5.94 1.65
N LEU A 86 -8.11 6.36 2.62
CA LEU A 86 -7.12 5.52 3.28
C LEU A 86 -7.80 4.55 4.23
N LYS A 87 -7.36 3.29 4.21
CA LYS A 87 -7.75 2.25 5.15
C LYS A 87 -6.48 1.57 5.66
N GLN A 88 -6.50 1.14 6.92
CA GLN A 88 -5.38 0.42 7.53
C GLN A 88 -5.72 -1.06 7.57
N TYR A 89 -4.79 -1.88 7.09
CA TYR A 89 -4.87 -3.33 7.08
C TYR A 89 -3.70 -3.90 7.87
N GLY A 90 -3.92 -5.02 8.56
CA GLY A 90 -2.90 -5.71 9.34
C GLY A 90 -3.35 -7.12 9.71
N GLN A 91 -2.38 -8.01 9.87
CA GLN A 91 -2.58 -9.38 10.29
C GLN A 91 -1.52 -9.74 11.32
N LEU A 92 -1.92 -10.44 12.37
CA LEU A 92 -1.05 -10.95 13.41
C LEU A 92 -0.99 -12.48 13.30
N VAL A 93 0.23 -13.02 13.37
CA VAL A 93 0.48 -14.46 13.51
C VAL A 93 1.18 -14.66 14.84
N GLU A 94 0.62 -15.53 15.67
CA GLU A 94 1.16 -15.86 17.00
C GLU A 94 1.83 -17.23 16.94
N VAL A 95 3.03 -17.34 17.51
CA VAL A 95 3.76 -18.61 17.67
C VAL A 95 4.05 -18.77 19.17
N THR A 96 3.90 -20.00 19.67
CA THR A 96 4.13 -20.31 21.09
C THR A 96 5.58 -20.70 21.35
N ASP A 97 6.04 -20.42 22.56
CA ASP A 97 7.38 -20.80 23.06
C ASP A 97 7.64 -22.30 22.96
N GLN A 98 6.63 -23.12 23.27
CA GLN A 98 6.73 -24.57 23.15
C GLN A 98 6.98 -25.00 21.71
N ILE A 99 6.41 -24.33 20.71
CA ILE A 99 6.65 -24.62 19.30
C ILE A 99 8.04 -24.15 18.89
N GLU A 100 8.49 -22.98 19.35
CA GLU A 100 9.85 -22.49 19.06
C GLU A 100 10.94 -23.39 19.66
N ASP A 101 10.72 -23.94 20.85
CA ASP A 101 11.73 -24.72 21.57
C ASP A 101 11.71 -26.22 21.24
N THR A 102 10.58 -26.77 20.77
CA THR A 102 10.41 -28.23 20.56
C THR A 102 10.27 -28.66 19.11
N HIS A 103 9.96 -27.74 18.20
CA HIS A 103 9.77 -28.09 16.80
C HIS A 103 11.11 -28.03 16.04
N GLU A 104 11.45 -29.10 15.31
CA GLU A 104 12.68 -29.16 14.52
C GLU A 104 12.65 -28.26 13.27
N ASP A 105 11.44 -27.90 12.81
CA ASP A 105 11.22 -27.09 11.62
C ASP A 105 11.15 -25.60 11.97
N PRO A 106 11.72 -24.71 11.14
CA PRO A 106 11.76 -23.28 11.42
C PRO A 106 10.42 -22.58 11.08
N VAL A 107 9.35 -22.88 11.84
CA VAL A 107 7.99 -22.37 11.64
C VAL A 107 7.92 -20.83 11.58
N LEU A 108 8.77 -20.14 12.34
CA LEU A 108 8.84 -18.68 12.35
C LEU A 108 9.34 -18.10 11.02
N ASN A 109 10.22 -18.80 10.31
CA ASN A 109 10.69 -18.37 9.00
C ASN A 109 9.58 -18.48 7.94
N ASP A 110 8.86 -19.59 7.92
CA ASP A 110 7.75 -19.82 6.98
C ASP A 110 6.61 -18.83 7.24
N ALA A 111 6.31 -18.56 8.51
CA ALA A 111 5.33 -17.55 8.90
C ALA A 111 5.74 -16.15 8.45
N ALA A 112 7.03 -15.79 8.54
CA ALA A 112 7.54 -14.51 8.06
C ALA A 112 7.45 -14.39 6.53
N GLU A 113 7.75 -15.47 5.79
CA GLU A 113 7.65 -15.50 4.33
C GLU A 113 6.19 -15.32 3.87
N GLN A 114 5.25 -16.08 4.45
CA GLN A 114 3.83 -15.93 4.14
C GLN A 114 3.28 -14.55 4.53
N ALA A 115 3.72 -13.99 5.65
CA ALA A 115 3.34 -12.65 6.06
C ALA A 115 3.84 -11.60 5.06
N GLY A 116 5.07 -11.72 4.55
CA GLY A 116 5.62 -10.85 3.50
C GLY A 116 4.81 -10.93 2.20
N GLU A 117 4.46 -12.14 1.77
CA GLU A 117 3.63 -12.34 0.57
C GLU A 117 2.23 -11.75 0.74
N ASN A 118 1.59 -11.96 1.89
CA ASN A 118 0.25 -11.48 2.13
C ASN A 118 0.18 -9.94 2.22
N ILE A 119 1.21 -9.29 2.77
CA ILE A 119 1.33 -7.83 2.72
C ILE A 119 1.43 -7.36 1.27
N GLY A 120 2.21 -8.04 0.43
CA GLY A 120 2.27 -7.77 -1.01
C GLY A 120 0.91 -7.85 -1.68
N ARG A 121 0.15 -8.93 -1.44
CA ARG A 121 -1.21 -9.13 -1.98
C ARG A 121 -2.23 -8.10 -1.48
N THR A 122 -2.05 -7.59 -0.27
CA THR A 122 -2.96 -6.60 0.33
C THR A 122 -2.68 -5.18 -0.21
N MET A 123 -1.45 -4.93 -0.66
CA MET A 123 -1.05 -3.63 -1.22
C MET A 123 -1.38 -3.48 -2.70
N GLU A 124 -1.44 -4.58 -3.46
CA GLU A 124 -1.89 -4.58 -4.86
C GLU A 124 -3.38 -4.25 -5.01
#